data_AF-A0A8H8JML4-F1
#
_entry.id   AF-A0A8H8JML4-F1
#
_cell.length_a   1.000
_cell.length_b   1.000
_cell.length_c   1.000
_cell.angle_alpha   90.00
_cell.angle_beta   90.00
_cell.angle_gamma   90.00
#
_symmetry.space_group_name_H-M   'P 1'
#
loop_
_entity.id
_entity.type
_entity.pdbx_description
1 polymer ?
#
loop_
_entity_poly.entity_id
_entity_poly.type
_entity_poly.pdbx_seq_one_letter_code
_entity_poly.pdbx_strand_id
1 'polypeptide(L)'
;MRVNNNHATINVKNREKDEASVLSFCKRMIQNRKDYHRVVHGDLTLLSEEDERVFAYTCQHKSMSTSVVMNFGRDEVSYNIPEDDMAGGAKTTGSSIPTGQEDAKLQQGIKLEPFEDQVWLVPT
;
A
#
# COMPACT_ATOMS: atom_id res chain seq x y z
N MET A 1 -17.09 -2.21 -32.20
CA MET A 1 -17.01 -2.28 -30.72
C MET A 1 -17.78 -1.11 -30.13
N ARG A 2 -18.63 -1.34 -29.12
CA ARG A 2 -19.39 -0.30 -28.42
C ARG A 2 -18.61 0.12 -27.17
N VAL A 3 -18.55 1.43 -26.91
CA VAL A 3 -17.91 2.00 -25.71
C VAL A 3 -18.80 1.74 -24.48
N ASN A 4 -18.18 1.54 -23.32
CA ASN A 4 -18.91 1.41 -22.06
C ASN A 4 -19.71 2.69 -21.75
N ASN A 5 -20.95 2.54 -21.28
CA ASN A 5 -21.82 3.67 -20.95
C ASN A 5 -21.22 4.57 -19.85
N ASN A 6 -20.37 4.04 -18.97
CA ASN A 6 -19.73 4.81 -17.89
C ASN A 6 -18.54 5.69 -18.34
N HIS A 7 -18.20 5.74 -19.63
CA HIS A 7 -17.06 6.56 -20.12
C HIS A 7 -17.21 8.06 -19.80
N ALA A 8 -18.43 8.57 -19.65
CA ALA A 8 -18.69 9.96 -19.27
C ALA A 8 -18.13 10.28 -17.86
N THR A 9 -18.08 9.30 -16.95
CA THR A 9 -17.61 9.45 -15.57
C THR A 9 -16.24 8.83 -15.33
N ILE A 10 -15.90 7.75 -16.04
CA ILE A 10 -14.60 7.07 -15.96
C ILE A 10 -13.85 7.28 -17.28
N ASN A 11 -13.02 8.31 -17.33
CA ASN A 11 -12.17 8.61 -18.48
C ASN A 11 -10.87 9.30 -18.05
N VAL A 12 -9.84 9.18 -18.89
CA VAL A 12 -8.50 9.73 -18.65
C VAL A 12 -8.55 11.25 -18.44
N LYS A 13 -9.28 11.98 -19.31
CA LYS A 13 -9.37 13.45 -19.24
C LYS A 13 -9.80 13.97 -17.87
N ASN A 14 -10.75 13.29 -17.22
CA ASN A 14 -11.22 13.66 -15.90
C ASN A 14 -10.25 13.19 -14.80
N ARG A 15 -9.67 11.99 -14.93
CA ARG A 15 -8.80 11.41 -13.89
C ARG A 15 -7.39 12.01 -13.86
N GLU A 16 -6.90 12.53 -14.97
CA GLU A 16 -5.57 13.18 -15.02
C GLU A 16 -5.45 14.43 -14.14
N LYS A 17 -6.56 15.11 -13.84
CA LYS A 17 -6.58 16.32 -13.02
C LYS A 17 -6.93 16.06 -11.56
N ASP A 18 -7.33 14.83 -11.24
CA ASP A 18 -7.80 14.42 -9.93
C ASP A 18 -6.67 13.66 -9.23
N GLU A 19 -6.01 14.32 -8.26
CA GLU A 19 -4.91 13.76 -7.47
C GLU A 19 -5.34 12.56 -6.62
N ALA A 20 -6.64 12.46 -6.29
CA ALA A 20 -7.22 11.33 -5.59
C ALA A 20 -7.72 10.22 -6.54
N SER A 21 -7.52 10.36 -7.85
CA SER A 21 -7.96 9.35 -8.81
C SER A 21 -7.12 8.07 -8.78
N VAL A 22 -7.73 6.98 -9.23
CA VAL A 22 -7.02 5.71 -9.49
C VAL A 22 -5.81 5.92 -10.40
N LEU A 23 -5.91 6.80 -11.41
CA LEU A 23 -4.80 7.07 -12.32
C LEU A 23 -3.62 7.74 -11.59
N SER A 24 -3.91 8.73 -10.74
CA SER A 24 -2.90 9.43 -9.95
C SER A 24 -2.28 8.52 -8.91
N PHE A 25 -3.08 7.65 -8.27
CA PHE A 25 -2.58 6.56 -7.42
C PHE A 25 -1.61 5.64 -8.17
N CYS A 26 -1.99 5.12 -9.35
CA CYS A 26 -1.10 4.27 -10.15
C CYS A 26 0.20 5.00 -10.54
N LYS A 27 0.14 6.29 -10.89
CA LYS A 27 1.33 7.09 -11.17
C LYS A 27 2.26 7.18 -9.96
N ARG A 28 1.72 7.45 -8.76
CA ARG A 28 2.49 7.48 -7.50
C ARG A 28 3.13 6.13 -7.21
N MET A 29 2.39 5.04 -7.33
CA MET A 29 2.92 3.68 -7.09
C MET A 29 4.04 3.30 -8.07
N ILE A 30 3.90 3.66 -9.35
CA ILE A 30 4.98 3.48 -10.34
C ILE A 30 6.20 4.32 -9.98
N GLN A 31 6.01 5.55 -9.50
CA GLN A 31 7.10 6.42 -9.09
C GLN A 31 7.84 5.85 -7.87
N ASN A 32 7.09 5.46 -6.82
CA ASN A 32 7.65 4.79 -5.64
C ASN A 32 8.47 3.56 -6.02
N ARG A 33 7.96 2.72 -6.94
CA ARG A 33 8.69 1.54 -7.42
C ARG A 33 10.01 1.90 -8.11
N LYS A 34 10.09 3.03 -8.81
CA LYS A 34 11.33 3.51 -9.45
C LYS A 34 12.31 4.03 -8.41
N ASP A 35 11.82 4.82 -7.45
CA ASP A 35 12.65 5.43 -6.41
C ASP A 35 13.23 4.36 -5.47
N TYR A 36 12.45 3.30 -5.21
CA TYR A 36 12.82 2.17 -4.39
C TYR A 36 13.04 0.89 -5.20
N HIS A 37 13.67 1.00 -6.38
CA HIS A 37 13.93 -0.12 -7.31
C HIS A 37 14.50 -1.37 -6.63
N ARG A 38 15.27 -1.21 -5.54
CA ARG A 38 15.88 -2.31 -4.80
C ARG A 38 14.85 -3.29 -4.23
N VAL A 39 13.68 -2.80 -3.84
CA VAL A 39 12.56 -3.61 -3.32
C VAL A 39 11.93 -4.46 -4.43
N VAL A 40 12.10 -4.12 -5.70
CA VAL A 40 11.56 -4.92 -6.82
C VAL A 40 12.19 -6.32 -6.90
N HIS A 41 13.41 -6.45 -6.40
CA HIS A 41 14.21 -7.68 -6.48
C HIS A 41 14.43 -8.30 -5.10
N GLY A 42 13.60 -7.94 -4.12
CA GLY A 42 13.66 -8.52 -2.80
C GLY A 42 12.95 -9.87 -2.71
N ASP A 43 13.33 -10.65 -1.72
CA ASP A 43 12.62 -11.87 -1.37
C ASP A 43 11.29 -11.49 -0.73
N LEU A 44 10.20 -12.14 -1.16
CA LEU A 44 8.84 -11.90 -0.67
C LEU A 44 8.50 -12.93 0.41
N THR A 45 8.05 -12.45 1.56
CA THR A 45 7.55 -13.28 2.67
C THR A 45 6.12 -12.88 2.98
N LEU A 46 5.20 -13.85 2.97
CA LEU A 46 3.80 -13.62 3.31
C LEU A 46 3.64 -13.54 4.83
N LEU A 47 2.89 -12.56 5.33
CA LEU A 47 2.64 -12.35 6.77
C LEU A 47 1.22 -12.76 7.19
N SER A 48 0.30 -12.88 6.23
CA SER A 48 -1.13 -13.09 6.48
C SER A 48 -1.64 -14.42 5.94
N GLU A 49 -0.89 -15.51 6.13
CA GLU A 49 -1.24 -16.84 5.60
C GLU A 49 -2.65 -17.32 6.01
N GLU A 50 -3.10 -16.95 7.20
CA GLU A 50 -4.37 -17.39 7.79
C GLU A 50 -5.47 -16.30 7.77
N ASP A 51 -5.18 -15.09 7.29
CA ASP A 51 -6.16 -13.99 7.28
C ASP A 51 -6.86 -13.88 5.91
N GLU A 52 -8.17 -14.13 5.88
CA GLU A 52 -8.98 -14.05 4.65
C GLU A 52 -9.32 -12.62 4.23
N ARG A 53 -9.18 -11.65 5.14
CA ARG A 53 -9.53 -10.24 4.91
C ARG A 53 -8.29 -9.39 4.69
N VAL A 54 -7.17 -9.73 5.29
CA VAL A 54 -5.91 -8.99 5.15
C VAL A 54 -4.94 -9.76 4.28
N PHE A 55 -4.39 -9.09 3.27
CA PHE A 55 -3.23 -9.57 2.54
C PHE A 55 -2.02 -8.72 2.91
N ALA A 56 -1.06 -9.31 3.61
CA ALA A 56 0.12 -8.64 4.09
C ALA A 56 1.38 -9.41 3.74
N TYR A 57 2.42 -8.72 3.29
CA TYR A 57 3.71 -9.33 2.97
C TYR A 57 4.86 -8.35 3.18
N THR A 58 6.05 -8.88 3.39
CA THR A 58 7.30 -8.13 3.30
C THR A 58 8.04 -8.43 2.02
N CYS A 59 8.82 -7.46 1.57
CA CYS A 59 9.79 -7.63 0.50
C CYS A 59 11.14 -7.08 0.96
N GLN A 60 12.13 -7.94 1.10
CA GLN A 60 13.43 -7.59 1.68
C GLN A 60 14.54 -7.66 0.63
N HIS A 61 15.33 -6.60 0.51
CA HIS A 61 16.50 -6.58 -0.35
C HIS A 61 17.67 -5.82 0.30
N LYS A 62 18.68 -6.58 0.74
CA LYS A 62 19.87 -6.06 1.45
C LYS A 62 19.47 -5.30 2.72
N SER A 63 19.86 -4.03 2.86
CA SER A 63 19.63 -3.18 4.04
C SER A 63 18.31 -2.42 3.98
N MET A 64 17.31 -2.95 3.26
CA MET A 64 16.03 -2.28 3.11
C MET A 64 14.92 -3.31 2.93
N SER A 65 13.82 -3.07 3.63
CA SER A 65 12.62 -3.89 3.57
C SER A 65 11.40 -3.01 3.35
N THR A 66 10.35 -3.62 2.80
CA THR A 66 9.06 -2.97 2.58
C THR A 66 7.97 -3.88 3.06
N SER A 67 7.06 -3.34 3.85
CA SER A 67 5.89 -4.06 4.34
C SER A 67 4.66 -3.48 3.65
N VAL A 68 3.88 -4.36 3.03
CA VAL A 68 2.64 -4.00 2.34
C VAL A 68 1.50 -4.69 3.06
N VAL A 69 0.46 -3.93 3.39
CA VAL A 69 -0.74 -4.46 4.06
C VAL A 69 -1.96 -3.94 3.31
N MET A 70 -2.88 -4.84 2.97
CA MET A 70 -4.07 -4.54 2.20
C MET A 70 -5.30 -5.17 2.85
N ASN A 71 -6.36 -4.39 3.01
CA ASN A 71 -7.66 -4.89 3.42
C ASN A 71 -8.49 -5.28 2.18
N PHE A 72 -8.73 -6.56 1.97
CA PHE A 72 -9.62 -7.08 0.92
C PHE A 72 -11.09 -7.17 1.36
N GLY A 73 -11.38 -6.80 2.61
CA GLY A 73 -12.71 -6.78 3.20
C GLY A 73 -13.48 -5.48 2.97
N ARG A 74 -14.78 -5.54 3.25
CA ARG A 74 -15.70 -4.38 3.22
C ARG A 74 -15.83 -3.67 4.57
N ASP A 75 -15.17 -4.20 5.60
CA ASP A 75 -15.23 -3.72 6.97
C ASP A 75 -13.85 -3.23 7.39
N GLU A 76 -13.79 -2.31 8.35
CA GLU A 76 -12.55 -1.89 9.00
C GLU A 76 -11.85 -3.11 9.63
N VAL A 77 -10.54 -3.18 9.49
CA VAL A 77 -9.71 -4.22 10.11
C VAL A 77 -8.50 -3.61 10.81
N SER A 78 -8.17 -4.18 11.96
CA SER A 78 -6.90 -3.92 12.66
C SER A 78 -5.94 -5.06 12.38
N TYR A 79 -4.75 -4.74 11.89
CA TYR A 79 -3.70 -5.72 11.58
C TYR A 79 -2.39 -5.35 12.26
N ASN A 80 -1.75 -6.34 12.89
CA ASN A 80 -0.46 -6.17 13.55
C ASN A 80 0.63 -6.77 12.66
N ILE A 81 1.56 -5.94 12.20
CA ILE A 81 2.78 -6.42 11.56
C ILE A 81 3.71 -6.98 12.65
N PRO A 82 4.34 -8.14 12.46
CA PRO A 82 5.33 -8.67 13.40
C PRO A 82 6.44 -7.66 13.69
N GLU A 83 6.91 -7.59 14.95
CA GLU A 83 7.92 -6.60 15.37
C GLU A 83 9.23 -6.73 14.58
N ASP A 84 9.63 -7.96 14.25
CA ASP A 84 10.85 -8.26 13.51
C ASP A 84 10.86 -7.64 12.10
N ASP A 85 9.67 -7.52 11.48
CA ASP A 85 9.48 -6.92 10.15
C ASP A 85 9.38 -5.38 10.19
N MET A 86 9.50 -4.78 11.38
CA MET A 86 9.34 -3.35 11.65
C MET A 86 10.54 -2.73 12.37
N ALA A 87 11.59 -3.52 12.63
CA ALA A 87 12.81 -3.07 13.30
C ALA A 87 13.55 -2.06 12.41
N GLY A 88 13.62 -0.79 12.85
CA GLY A 88 14.37 0.28 12.16
C GLY A 88 13.61 1.61 11.97
N GLY A 89 12.32 1.64 12.30
CA GLY A 89 11.47 2.82 12.14
C GLY A 89 10.88 2.89 10.74
N ALA A 90 9.57 2.67 10.64
CA ALA A 90 8.92 2.60 9.34
C ALA A 90 8.44 3.99 8.89
N LYS A 91 8.62 4.28 7.61
CA LYS A 91 8.04 5.46 6.95
C LYS A 91 6.96 5.03 5.97
N THR A 92 5.76 5.59 6.07
CA THR A 92 4.73 5.37 5.05
C THR A 92 5.16 6.02 3.74
N THR A 93 5.02 5.28 2.63
CA THR A 93 5.38 5.76 1.28
C THR A 93 4.20 5.82 0.33
N GLY A 94 3.07 5.23 0.71
CA GLY A 94 1.84 5.28 -0.06
C GLY A 94 0.68 4.63 0.68
N SER A 95 -0.51 5.15 0.39
CA SER A 95 -1.79 4.51 0.67
C SER A 95 -2.74 4.81 -0.50
N SER A 96 -3.70 3.91 -0.77
CA SER A 96 -4.79 4.17 -1.73
C SER A 96 -5.76 5.21 -1.24
N ILE A 97 -5.94 5.30 0.07
CA ILE A 97 -6.76 6.32 0.70
C ILE A 97 -5.79 7.43 1.14
N PRO A 98 -6.04 8.71 0.83
CA PRO A 98 -5.22 9.81 1.33
C PRO A 98 -5.37 9.96 2.85
N THR A 99 -4.77 9.06 3.60
CA THR A 99 -4.81 9.04 5.06
C THR A 99 -3.70 9.99 5.52
N GLY A 100 -4.07 11.10 6.17
CA GLY A 100 -3.13 12.08 6.73
C GLY A 100 -2.29 11.56 7.91
N GLN A 101 -2.11 10.24 8.00
CA GLN A 101 -1.28 9.58 9.00
C GLN A 101 0.17 9.62 8.52
N GLU A 102 0.80 10.77 8.71
CA GLU A 102 2.26 10.88 8.71
C GLU A 102 2.77 10.37 10.07
N ASP A 103 3.69 9.43 10.04
CA ASP A 103 4.48 8.98 11.20
C ASP A 103 3.68 8.37 12.36
N ALA A 104 2.68 7.53 12.08
CA ALA A 104 2.08 6.70 13.11
C ALA A 104 3.17 5.81 13.73
N LYS A 105 3.40 5.96 15.06
CA LYS A 105 4.14 4.97 15.83
C LYS A 105 3.34 3.67 15.79
N LEU A 106 3.74 2.78 14.89
CA LEU A 106 3.13 1.49 14.55
C LEU A 106 3.02 0.47 15.70
N GLN A 107 3.33 0.89 16.93
CA GLN A 107 3.36 0.06 18.14
C GLN A 107 1.95 -0.37 18.64
N GLN A 108 0.86 0.07 18.01
CA GLN A 108 -0.52 -0.29 18.42
C GLN A 108 -1.36 -0.98 17.33
N GLY A 109 -0.72 -1.45 16.25
CA GLY A 109 -1.42 -2.05 15.12
C GLY A 109 -1.90 -1.02 14.10
N ILE A 110 -1.95 -1.45 12.85
CA ILE A 110 -2.42 -0.65 11.73
C ILE A 110 -3.93 -0.82 11.61
N LYS A 111 -4.64 0.30 11.48
CA LYS A 111 -6.04 0.29 11.08
C LYS A 111 -6.14 0.52 9.58
N LEU A 112 -6.95 -0.30 8.93
CA LEU A 112 -7.24 -0.22 7.50
C LEU A 112 -8.74 -0.06 7.31
N GLU A 113 -9.12 1.00 6.61
CA GLU A 113 -10.47 1.18 6.09
C GLU A 113 -10.79 0.09 5.03
N PRO A 114 -12.08 -0.06 4.65
CA PRO A 114 -12.46 -0.97 3.58
C PRO A 114 -11.69 -0.70 2.29
N PHE A 115 -11.03 -1.73 1.74
CA PHE A 115 -10.19 -1.64 0.53
C PHE A 115 -8.97 -0.72 0.63
N GLU A 116 -8.55 -0.34 1.84
CA GLU A 116 -7.31 0.42 2.03
C GLU A 116 -6.08 -0.48 1.87
N ASP A 117 -5.04 0.07 1.24
CA ASP A 117 -3.68 -0.44 1.30
C ASP A 117 -2.75 0.57 1.93
N GLN A 118 -1.75 0.09 2.65
CA GLN A 118 -0.67 0.91 3.17
C GLN A 118 0.68 0.26 2.88
N VAL A 119 1.64 1.08 2.46
CA VAL A 119 2.99 0.65 2.10
C VAL A 119 4.02 1.36 2.98
N TRP A 120 4.77 0.57 3.72
CA TRP A 120 5.75 1.03 4.70
C TRP A 120 7.16 0.64 4.27
N LEU A 121 8.07 1.61 4.25
CA LEU A 121 9.50 1.35 4.12
C LEU A 121 10.14 1.21 5.49
N VAL A 122 10.89 0.14 5.68
CA VAL A 122 11.60 -0.15 6.91
C VAL A 122 13.11 -0.26 6.59
N PRO A 123 13.93 0.69 7.06
CA PRO A 123 15.39 0.58 6.98
C PRO A 123 15.86 -0.60 7.82
N THR A 124 16.73 -1.45 7.28
CA THR A 124 17.30 -2.62 7.99
C THR A 124 18.76 -2.38 8.34
#